data_AF-A0A849QIH1-F1
#
_entry.id   AF-A0A849QIH1-F1
#
_cell.length_a   1.000
_cell.length_b   1.000
_cell.length_c   1.000
_cell.angle_alpha   90.00
_cell.angle_beta   90.00
_cell.angle_gamma   90.00
#
_symmetry.space_group_name_H-M   'P 1'
#
loop_
_entity.id
_entity.type
_entity.pdbx_description
1 polymer ?
#
loop_
_entity_poly.entity_id
_entity_poly.type
_entity_poly.pdbx_seq_one_letter_code
_entity_poly.pdbx_strand_id
1 'polypeptide(L)'
;MVQRKHIALEDENVKKIQSLIDKHNGNLSAAIRDAIELTSIALQYYPTVEDAKSLITTLKEIQEDQVIIQVPLFQWLLKKTRGLIIDKQILDYIIDPFNITSIPELEDFINNMCRDFGWHVEVMIDCDNDDNPTNATVTFTGTHKENIYHLARMVGEFLAIYKKLGIVSVHPQLG
;
A
#
# COMPACT_ATOMS: atom_id res chain seq x y z
N MET A 1 -17.34 37.39 -11.04
CA MET A 1 -16.95 38.05 -12.30
C MET A 1 -16.50 36.99 -13.28
N VAL A 2 -17.06 36.92 -14.50
CA VAL A 2 -16.67 35.92 -15.51
C VAL A 2 -15.45 36.43 -16.27
N GLN A 3 -14.39 35.62 -16.37
CA GLN A 3 -13.24 35.93 -17.22
C GLN A 3 -13.24 35.03 -18.46
N ARG A 4 -13.03 35.63 -19.64
CA ARG A 4 -12.85 34.89 -20.90
C ARG A 4 -11.36 34.68 -21.13
N LYS A 5 -10.94 33.42 -21.32
CA LYS A 5 -9.57 33.02 -21.60
C LYS A 5 -9.55 32.20 -22.88
N HIS A 6 -8.53 32.40 -23.70
CA HIS A 6 -8.24 31.55 -24.86
C HIS A 6 -7.15 30.56 -24.45
N ILE A 7 -7.41 29.27 -24.67
CA ILE A 7 -6.47 28.18 -24.36
C ILE A 7 -6.30 27.32 -25.61
N ALA A 8 -5.08 26.84 -25.83
CA ALA A 8 -4.79 25.81 -26.81
C ALA A 8 -4.82 24.44 -26.11
N LEU A 9 -5.52 23.47 -26.70
CA LEU A 9 -5.60 22.11 -26.19
C LEU A 9 -5.41 21.15 -27.36
N GLU A 10 -4.65 20.09 -27.13
CA GLU A 10 -4.57 18.97 -28.06
C GLU A 10 -5.89 18.20 -28.08
N ASP A 11 -6.23 17.64 -29.24
CA ASP A 11 -7.47 16.86 -29.43
C ASP A 11 -7.57 15.69 -28.44
N GLU A 12 -6.45 15.08 -28.05
CA GLU A 12 -6.43 14.01 -27.05
C GLU A 12 -6.96 14.49 -25.69
N ASN A 13 -6.63 15.72 -25.28
CA ASN A 13 -7.09 16.28 -24.02
C ASN A 13 -8.57 16.69 -24.09
N VAL A 14 -9.05 17.14 -25.25
CA VAL A 14 -10.49 17.38 -25.47
C VAL A 14 -11.27 16.07 -25.36
N LYS A 15 -10.76 14.98 -25.95
CA LYS A 15 -11.38 13.65 -25.87
C LYS A 15 -11.52 13.15 -24.42
N LYS A 16 -10.56 13.44 -23.54
CA LYS A 16 -10.61 13.04 -22.12
C LYS A 16 -11.81 13.62 -21.36
N ILE A 17 -12.31 14.79 -21.79
CA ILE A 17 -13.47 15.47 -21.17
C ILE A 17 -14.73 15.40 -22.03
N GLN A 18 -14.75 14.57 -23.08
CA GLN A 18 -15.86 14.50 -24.03
C GLN A 18 -17.21 14.20 -23.35
N SER A 19 -17.22 13.33 -22.34
CA SER A 19 -18.43 13.03 -21.57
C SER A 19 -19.03 14.26 -20.87
N LEU A 20 -18.19 15.18 -20.38
CA LEU A 20 -18.63 16.45 -19.80
C LEU A 20 -19.11 17.42 -20.88
N ILE A 21 -18.47 17.42 -22.05
CA ILE A 21 -18.88 18.24 -23.20
C ILE A 21 -20.27 17.80 -23.67
N ASP A 22 -20.49 16.49 -23.80
CA ASP A 22 -21.77 15.90 -24.24
C ASP A 22 -22.88 16.19 -23.22
N LYS A 23 -22.60 16.06 -21.91
CA LYS A 23 -23.51 16.44 -20.82
C LYS A 23 -24.01 17.89 -20.94
N HIS A 24 -23.16 18.78 -21.45
CA HIS A 24 -23.47 20.20 -21.63
C HIS A 24 -23.78 20.57 -23.09
N ASN A 25 -24.22 19.60 -23.91
CA ASN A 25 -24.63 19.79 -25.31
C ASN A 25 -23.58 20.53 -26.16
N GLY A 26 -22.31 20.15 -26.03
CA GLY A 26 -21.20 20.76 -26.78
C GLY A 26 -20.61 22.01 -26.13
N ASN A 27 -21.10 22.46 -24.97
CA ASN A 27 -20.56 23.64 -24.29
C ASN A 27 -19.26 23.34 -23.54
N LEU A 28 -18.13 23.59 -24.20
CA LEU A 28 -16.80 23.40 -23.64
C LEU A 28 -16.55 24.21 -22.36
N SER A 29 -17.08 25.44 -22.25
CA SER A 29 -16.88 26.27 -21.05
C SER A 29 -17.60 25.71 -19.83
N ALA A 30 -18.76 25.07 -20.01
CA ALA A 30 -19.46 24.39 -18.94
C ALA A 30 -18.75 23.09 -18.54
N ALA A 31 -18.30 22.31 -19.52
CA ALA A 31 -17.51 21.11 -19.28
C ALA A 31 -16.19 21.40 -18.52
N ILE A 32 -15.47 22.46 -18.89
CA ILE A 32 -14.26 22.89 -18.19
C ILE A 32 -14.57 23.31 -16.74
N ARG A 33 -15.71 23.95 -16.48
CA ARG A 33 -16.10 24.29 -15.10
C ARG A 33 -16.34 23.04 -14.25
N ASP A 34 -17.03 22.04 -14.79
CA ASP A 34 -17.22 20.74 -14.10
C ASP A 34 -15.86 20.06 -13.83
N ALA A 35 -14.94 20.08 -14.80
CA ALA A 35 -13.60 19.51 -14.63
C ALA A 35 -12.78 20.25 -13.56
N ILE A 36 -12.85 21.59 -13.52
CA ILE A 36 -12.20 22.41 -12.48
C ILE A 36 -12.80 22.09 -11.11
N GLU A 37 -14.12 21.98 -10.99
CA GLU A 37 -14.79 21.66 -9.72
C GLU A 37 -14.33 20.28 -9.19
N LEU A 38 -14.34 19.25 -10.05
CA LEU A 38 -13.83 17.92 -9.73
C LEU A 38 -12.37 17.96 -9.27
N THR A 39 -11.53 18.71 -9.97
CA THR A 39 -10.11 18.88 -9.64
C THR A 39 -9.96 19.60 -8.30
N SER A 40 -10.77 20.63 -8.04
CA SER A 40 -10.77 21.37 -6.79
C SER A 40 -11.16 20.49 -5.61
N ILE A 41 -12.17 19.62 -5.77
CA ILE A 41 -12.56 18.66 -4.74
C ILE A 41 -11.43 17.67 -4.50
N ALA A 42 -10.84 17.10 -5.55
CA ALA A 42 -9.72 16.17 -5.41
C ALA A 42 -8.54 16.79 -4.66
N LEU A 43 -8.18 18.04 -4.97
CA LEU A 43 -7.07 18.75 -4.33
C LEU A 43 -7.33 19.16 -2.87
N GLN A 44 -8.56 19.04 -2.36
CA GLN A 44 -8.80 19.16 -0.91
C GLN A 44 -8.26 17.96 -0.13
N TYR A 45 -8.18 16.80 -0.80
CA TYR A 45 -7.75 15.54 -0.20
C TYR A 45 -6.34 15.12 -0.62
N TYR A 46 -5.86 15.63 -1.77
CA TYR A 46 -4.57 15.26 -2.35
C TYR A 46 -3.71 16.50 -2.65
N PRO A 47 -2.41 16.50 -2.31
CA PRO A 47 -1.53 17.66 -2.55
C PRO A 47 -1.37 18.03 -4.03
N THR A 48 -1.40 17.03 -4.93
CA THR A 48 -1.20 17.21 -6.37
C THR A 48 -2.24 16.46 -7.21
N VAL A 49 -2.36 16.83 -8.48
CA VAL A 49 -3.23 16.14 -9.45
C VAL A 49 -2.70 14.72 -9.73
N GLU A 50 -1.38 14.56 -9.74
CA GLU A 50 -0.70 13.27 -9.88
C GLU A 50 -1.03 12.32 -8.73
N ASP A 51 -1.05 12.80 -7.48
CA ASP A 51 -1.43 12.00 -6.31
C ASP A 51 -2.89 11.54 -6.40
N ALA A 52 -3.79 12.45 -6.78
CA ALA A 52 -5.20 12.14 -7.00
C ALA A 52 -5.38 11.11 -8.13
N LYS A 53 -4.61 11.25 -9.22
CA LYS A 53 -4.65 10.34 -10.37
C LYS A 53 -4.12 8.95 -9.99
N SER A 54 -3.03 8.88 -9.21
CA SER A 54 -2.47 7.64 -8.70
C SER A 54 -3.54 6.85 -7.95
N LEU A 55 -4.20 7.48 -6.97
CA LEU A 55 -5.22 6.82 -6.17
C LEU A 55 -6.45 6.41 -6.98
N ILE A 56 -6.96 7.24 -7.89
CA ILE A 56 -8.10 6.86 -8.76
C ILE A 56 -7.73 5.69 -9.69
N THR A 57 -6.47 5.62 -10.12
CA THR A 57 -5.96 4.49 -10.92
C THR A 57 -5.87 3.24 -10.06
N THR A 58 -5.28 3.35 -8.86
CA THR A 58 -5.26 2.27 -7.87
C THR A 58 -6.66 1.76 -7.57
N LEU A 59 -7.64 2.66 -7.34
CA LEU A 59 -9.05 2.29 -7.08
C LEU A 59 -9.70 1.53 -8.25
N LYS A 60 -9.30 1.78 -9.50
CA LYS A 60 -9.76 1.03 -10.67
C LYS A 60 -9.07 -0.33 -10.82
N GLU A 61 -7.89 -0.48 -10.24
CA GLU A 61 -7.09 -1.71 -10.25
C GLU A 61 -7.39 -2.64 -9.06
N ILE A 62 -8.22 -2.19 -8.11
CA ILE A 62 -8.74 -3.04 -7.03
C ILE A 62 -9.58 -4.16 -7.66
N GLN A 63 -9.02 -5.35 -7.63
CA GLN A 63 -9.66 -6.59 -8.08
C GLN A 63 -10.86 -6.93 -7.17
N GLU A 64 -11.80 -7.75 -7.66
CA GLU A 64 -13.04 -8.09 -6.92
C GLU A 64 -12.78 -8.73 -5.54
N ASP A 65 -11.57 -9.22 -5.29
CA ASP A 65 -11.10 -9.87 -4.06
C ASP A 65 -10.36 -8.92 -3.10
N GLN A 66 -10.19 -7.64 -3.45
CA GLN A 66 -9.52 -6.64 -2.62
C GLN A 66 -10.51 -5.74 -1.87
N VAL A 67 -10.18 -5.39 -0.62
CA VAL A 67 -11.03 -4.55 0.24
C VAL A 67 -10.27 -3.29 0.65
N ILE A 68 -10.89 -2.13 0.41
CA ILE A 68 -10.41 -0.86 0.95
C ILE A 68 -10.87 -0.73 2.39
N ILE A 69 -9.93 -0.61 3.31
CA ILE A 69 -10.20 -0.36 4.73
C ILE A 69 -9.63 1.01 5.09
N GLN A 70 -10.40 1.82 5.81
CA GLN A 70 -9.90 3.07 6.36
C GLN A 70 -8.77 2.78 7.36
N VAL A 71 -7.65 3.51 7.25
CA VAL A 71 -6.45 3.32 8.10
C VAL A 71 -6.77 3.22 9.60
N PRO A 72 -7.63 4.08 10.20
CA PRO A 72 -7.96 3.96 11.62
C PRO A 72 -8.65 2.64 11.99
N LEU A 73 -9.51 2.12 11.11
CA LEU A 73 -10.20 0.84 11.32
C LEU A 73 -9.21 -0.32 11.23
N PHE A 74 -8.32 -0.29 10.24
CA PHE A 74 -7.26 -1.29 10.10
C PHE A 74 -6.33 -1.31 11.32
N GLN A 75 -5.87 -0.14 11.79
CA GLN A 75 -5.06 -0.02 13.00
C GLN A 75 -5.81 -0.53 14.24
N TRP A 76 -7.11 -0.26 14.34
CA TRP A 76 -7.94 -0.79 15.42
C TRP A 76 -8.03 -2.33 15.36
N LEU A 77 -8.20 -2.91 14.17
CA LEU A 77 -8.21 -4.37 13.98
C LEU A 77 -6.89 -4.99 14.44
N LEU A 78 -5.74 -4.46 14.00
CA LEU A 78 -4.41 -4.94 14.43
C LEU A 78 -4.23 -4.85 15.95
N LYS A 79 -4.74 -3.78 16.56
CA LYS A 79 -4.71 -3.62 18.02
C LYS A 79 -5.55 -4.68 18.73
N LYS A 80 -6.69 -5.09 18.15
CA LYS A 80 -7.58 -6.11 18.72
C LYS A 80 -7.10 -7.53 18.50
N THR A 81 -6.25 -7.77 17.50
CA THR A 81 -5.60 -9.07 17.26
C THR A 81 -4.25 -9.20 17.96
N ARG A 82 -3.92 -8.30 18.90
CA ARG A 82 -2.71 -8.41 19.72
C ARG A 82 -2.71 -9.72 20.51
N GLY A 83 -1.61 -10.47 20.41
CA GLY A 83 -1.42 -11.76 21.09
C GLY A 83 -1.98 -12.95 20.32
N LEU A 84 -2.64 -12.75 19.17
CA LEU A 84 -3.02 -13.84 18.28
C LEU A 84 -1.86 -14.21 17.36
N ILE A 85 -1.74 -15.52 17.12
CA ILE A 85 -0.84 -16.14 16.14
C ILE A 85 -1.61 -16.26 14.82
N ILE A 86 -0.92 -16.14 13.68
CA ILE A 86 -1.56 -16.27 12.38
C ILE A 86 -1.78 -17.76 12.12
N ASP A 87 -2.95 -18.16 11.63
CA ASP A 87 -3.13 -19.56 11.25
C ASP A 87 -2.13 -19.93 10.14
N LYS A 88 -1.47 -21.09 10.24
CA LYS A 88 -0.46 -21.51 9.25
C LYS A 88 -1.00 -21.46 7.82
N GLN A 89 -2.26 -21.86 7.58
CA GLN A 89 -2.84 -21.83 6.23
C GLN A 89 -2.98 -20.40 5.71
N ILE A 90 -3.29 -19.46 6.60
CA ILE A 90 -3.34 -18.03 6.27
C ILE A 90 -1.93 -17.50 6.01
N LEU A 91 -0.96 -17.89 6.83
CA LEU A 91 0.44 -17.50 6.63
C LEU A 91 0.96 -17.99 5.28
N ASP A 92 0.69 -19.25 4.92
CA ASP A 92 1.09 -19.86 3.64
C ASP A 92 0.41 -19.20 2.45
N TYR A 93 -0.80 -18.69 2.64
CA TYR A 93 -1.52 -17.91 1.65
C TYR A 93 -0.90 -16.51 1.45
N ILE A 94 -0.41 -15.88 2.52
CA ILE A 94 0.22 -14.56 2.45
C ILE A 94 1.64 -14.65 1.93
N ILE A 95 2.43 -15.59 2.46
CA ILE A 95 3.85 -15.80 2.16
C ILE A 95 4.00 -17.23 1.67
N ASP A 96 4.01 -17.42 0.34
CA ASP A 96 4.11 -18.76 -0.23
C ASP A 96 5.51 -19.35 0.01
N PRO A 97 5.64 -20.39 0.87
CA PRO A 97 6.94 -20.95 1.23
C PRO A 97 7.58 -21.76 0.09
N PHE A 98 6.83 -22.09 -0.98
CA PHE A 98 7.36 -22.77 -2.16
C PHE A 98 7.97 -21.80 -3.17
N ASN A 99 7.49 -20.56 -3.18
CA ASN A 99 8.06 -19.50 -4.03
C ASN A 99 9.16 -18.71 -3.33
N ILE A 100 9.05 -18.54 -2.00
CA ILE A 100 10.01 -17.78 -1.19
C ILE A 100 10.91 -18.77 -0.47
N THR A 101 12.05 -19.06 -1.09
CA THR A 101 12.96 -20.13 -0.66
C THR A 101 14.21 -19.60 0.03
N SER A 102 14.59 -18.34 -0.18
CA SER A 102 15.74 -17.70 0.47
C SER A 102 15.34 -16.49 1.34
N ILE A 103 16.23 -16.07 2.23
CA ILE A 103 16.05 -14.89 3.08
C ILE A 103 15.99 -13.58 2.28
N PRO A 104 16.84 -13.35 1.26
CA PRO A 104 16.71 -12.17 0.40
C PRO A 104 15.36 -12.09 -0.32
N GLU A 105 14.85 -13.22 -0.84
CA GLU A 105 13.51 -13.27 -1.46
C GLU A 105 12.40 -12.90 -0.46
N LEU A 106 12.52 -13.36 0.80
CA LEU A 106 11.58 -13.01 1.85
C LEU A 106 11.63 -11.51 2.17
N GLU A 107 12.82 -10.94 2.30
CA GLU A 107 13.02 -9.51 2.54
C GLU A 107 12.41 -8.66 1.42
N ASP A 108 12.71 -8.99 0.16
CA ASP A 108 12.19 -8.29 -1.00
C ASP A 108 10.66 -8.41 -1.07
N PHE A 109 10.11 -9.60 -0.85
CA PHE A 109 8.67 -9.83 -0.84
C PHE A 109 7.96 -8.97 0.21
N ILE A 110 8.45 -8.97 1.45
CA ILE A 110 7.84 -8.22 2.54
C ILE A 110 7.93 -6.71 2.30
N ASN A 111 9.07 -6.22 1.82
CA ASN A 111 9.23 -4.80 1.50
C ASN A 111 8.33 -4.37 0.32
N ASN A 112 8.19 -5.19 -0.72
CA ASN A 112 7.24 -4.96 -1.81
C ASN A 112 5.82 -4.88 -1.28
N MET A 113 5.38 -5.88 -0.51
CA MET A 113 4.07 -5.90 0.13
C MET A 113 3.80 -4.65 0.99
N CYS A 114 4.79 -4.21 1.79
CA CYS A 114 4.65 -3.02 2.63
C CYS A 114 4.52 -1.73 1.80
N ARG A 115 5.20 -1.64 0.66
CA ARG A 115 5.07 -0.52 -0.29
C ARG A 115 3.70 -0.52 -0.96
N ASP A 116 3.26 -1.67 -1.45
CA ASP A 116 1.99 -1.82 -2.18
C ASP A 116 0.79 -1.51 -1.28
N PHE A 117 0.85 -1.90 -0.01
CA PHE A 117 -0.21 -1.60 0.97
C PHE A 117 -0.06 -0.26 1.69
N GLY A 118 1.02 0.50 1.43
CA GLY A 118 1.27 1.78 2.08
C GLY A 118 1.44 1.67 3.60
N TRP A 119 2.01 0.56 4.09
CA TRP A 119 2.16 0.34 5.54
C TRP A 119 3.30 1.14 6.17
N HIS A 120 4.18 1.73 5.33
CA HIS A 120 5.31 2.57 5.74
C HIS A 120 6.23 1.88 6.77
N VAL A 121 6.53 0.60 6.50
CA VAL A 121 7.50 -0.19 7.26
C VAL A 121 8.56 -0.70 6.30
N GLU A 122 9.82 -0.58 6.70
CA GLU A 122 11.00 -1.15 6.05
C GLU A 122 11.50 -2.33 6.90
N VAL A 123 11.82 -3.44 6.23
CA VAL A 123 12.30 -4.67 6.85
C VAL A 123 13.70 -4.98 6.33
N MET A 124 14.60 -5.33 7.23
CA MET A 124 15.95 -5.79 6.91
C MET A 124 16.22 -7.08 7.68
N ILE A 125 16.74 -8.09 7.00
CA ILE A 125 17.05 -9.41 7.54
C ILE A 125 18.53 -9.70 7.32
N ASP A 126 19.30 -9.64 8.40
CA ASP A 126 20.70 -10.07 8.41
C ASP A 126 20.78 -11.53 8.84
N CYS A 127 21.49 -12.38 8.09
CA CYS A 127 21.59 -13.80 8.39
C CYS A 127 22.95 -14.39 8.00
N ASP A 128 23.27 -15.55 8.57
CA ASP A 128 24.55 -16.25 8.31
C ASP A 128 24.54 -17.07 7.01
N ASN A 129 23.36 -17.44 6.52
CA ASN A 129 23.18 -18.16 5.26
C ASN A 129 21.80 -17.86 4.66
N ASP A 130 21.76 -17.51 3.37
CA ASP A 130 20.54 -17.07 2.70
C ASP A 130 19.47 -18.18 2.60
N ASP A 131 19.86 -19.44 2.41
CA ASP A 131 18.91 -20.52 2.16
C ASP A 131 18.54 -21.26 3.46
N ASN A 132 19.52 -21.53 4.30
CA ASN A 132 19.40 -22.32 5.53
C ASN A 132 20.09 -21.60 6.70
N PRO A 133 19.57 -20.45 7.14
CA PRO A 133 20.16 -19.68 8.23
C PRO A 133 20.12 -20.48 9.54
N THR A 134 21.19 -20.38 10.33
CA THR A 134 21.18 -20.81 11.74
C THR A 134 20.89 -19.64 12.67
N ASN A 135 21.19 -18.41 12.24
CA ASN A 135 20.92 -17.19 12.96
C ASN A 135 20.40 -16.12 11.99
N ALA A 136 19.36 -15.39 12.41
CA ALA A 136 18.87 -14.24 11.67
C ALA A 136 18.49 -13.12 12.63
N THR A 137 18.81 -11.89 12.25
CA THR A 137 18.39 -10.66 12.92
C THR A 137 17.45 -9.90 12.00
N VAL A 138 16.20 -9.77 12.41
CA VAL A 138 15.19 -9.02 11.66
C VAL A 138 14.99 -7.66 12.30
N THR A 139 15.18 -6.60 11.52
CA THR A 139 14.98 -5.21 11.93
C THR A 139 13.77 -4.63 11.20
N PHE A 140 12.86 -4.01 11.96
CA PHE A 140 11.68 -3.34 11.43
C PHE A 140 11.74 -1.85 11.76
N THR A 141 11.64 -1.01 10.75
CA THR A 141 11.65 0.45 10.89
C THR A 141 10.38 1.04 10.33
N GLY A 142 9.66 1.86 11.09
CA GLY A 142 8.42 2.48 10.62
C GLY A 142 7.79 3.44 11.61
N THR A 143 6.73 4.13 11.17
CA THR A 143 6.04 5.16 11.97
C THR A 143 4.88 4.59 12.79
N HIS A 144 4.25 3.52 12.33
CA HIS A 144 3.07 2.92 12.96
C HIS A 144 3.41 1.64 13.71
N LYS A 145 3.40 1.71 15.05
CA LYS A 145 3.75 0.59 15.95
C LYS A 145 2.91 -0.68 15.69
N GLU A 146 1.63 -0.55 15.35
CA GLU A 146 0.78 -1.72 15.08
C GLU A 146 1.19 -2.47 13.81
N ASN A 147 1.57 -1.76 12.75
CA ASN A 147 2.03 -2.36 11.50
C ASN A 147 3.34 -3.13 11.73
N ILE A 148 4.28 -2.49 12.46
CA ILE A 148 5.56 -3.11 12.85
C ILE A 148 5.31 -4.40 13.62
N TYR A 149 4.46 -4.38 14.64
CA TYR A 149 4.20 -5.58 15.44
C TYR A 149 3.47 -6.67 14.67
N HIS A 150 2.58 -6.31 13.74
CA HIS A 150 1.90 -7.28 12.90
C HIS A 150 2.89 -7.97 11.95
N LEU A 151 3.73 -7.21 11.26
CA LEU A 151 4.78 -7.74 10.37
C LEU A 151 5.81 -8.59 11.13
N ALA A 152 6.26 -8.13 12.30
CA ALA A 152 7.21 -8.87 13.13
C ALA A 152 6.70 -10.26 13.51
N ARG A 153 5.40 -10.39 13.77
CA ARG A 153 4.79 -11.70 14.03
C ARG A 153 4.75 -12.55 12.77
N MET A 154 4.31 -11.99 11.66
CA MET A 154 4.21 -12.71 10.39
C MET A 154 5.56 -13.25 9.94
N VAL A 155 6.59 -12.41 9.92
CA VAL A 155 7.96 -12.81 9.55
C VAL A 155 8.56 -13.76 10.58
N GLY A 156 8.39 -13.47 11.87
CA GLY A 156 8.89 -14.36 12.93
C GLY A 156 8.27 -15.75 12.88
N GLU A 157 6.97 -15.84 12.59
CA GLU A 157 6.26 -17.10 12.45
C GLU A 157 6.71 -17.87 11.19
N PHE A 158 6.88 -17.19 10.07
CA PHE A 158 7.41 -17.79 8.85
C PHE A 158 8.80 -18.39 9.08
N LEU A 159 9.72 -17.63 9.70
CA LEU A 159 11.06 -18.10 10.01
C LEU A 159 11.05 -19.29 11.00
N ALA A 160 10.15 -19.27 11.98
CA ALA A 160 10.01 -20.37 12.93
C ALA A 160 9.52 -21.67 12.27
N ILE A 161 8.52 -21.58 11.39
CA ILE A 161 7.92 -22.75 10.74
C ILE A 161 8.84 -23.29 9.63
N TYR A 162 9.34 -22.41 8.77
CA TYR A 162 9.99 -22.81 7.51
C TYR A 162 11.51 -22.83 7.58
N LYS A 163 12.12 -22.00 8.44
CA LYS A 163 13.58 -21.97 8.66
C LYS A 163 14.00 -22.58 10.00
N LYS A 164 13.04 -23.02 10.82
CA LYS A 164 13.27 -23.63 12.14
C LYS A 164 14.02 -22.70 13.11
N LEU A 165 13.82 -21.40 12.97
CA LEU A 165 14.45 -20.38 13.82
C LEU A 165 13.55 -19.99 14.99
N GLY A 166 14.08 -20.12 16.22
CA GLY A 166 13.41 -19.62 17.42
C GLY A 166 13.70 -18.15 17.69
N ILE A 167 12.80 -17.45 18.36
CA ILE A 167 13.03 -16.07 18.81
C ILE A 167 13.85 -16.10 20.10
N VAL A 168 15.07 -15.56 20.06
CA VAL A 168 15.97 -15.48 21.23
C VAL A 168 15.74 -14.19 22.03
N SER A 169 15.60 -13.06 21.35
CA SER A 169 15.36 -11.77 22.00
C SER A 169 14.56 -10.83 21.09
N VAL A 170 13.91 -9.84 21.71
CA VAL A 170 13.22 -8.74 21.03
C VAL A 170 13.63 -7.45 21.71
N HIS A 171 14.08 -6.48 20.92
CA HIS A 171 14.57 -5.19 21.41
C HIS A 171 13.72 -4.05 20.83
N PRO A 172 12.68 -3.60 21.55
CA PRO A 172 11.91 -2.44 21.12
C PRO A 172 12.78 -1.19 21.26
N GLN A 173 13.18 -0.58 20.14
CA GLN A 173 13.73 0.76 20.17
C GLN A 173 12.55 1.74 20.32
N LEU A 174 12.32 2.16 21.57
CA LEU A 174 11.31 3.16 21.89
C LEU A 174 11.73 4.50 21.29
N GLY A 175 11.02 4.93 20.26
CA GLY A 175 10.73 6.35 20.02
C GLY A 175 9.67 6.85 20.98
#